data_AF-A0A3B8IIL5-F1
#
_entry.id   AF-A0A3B8IIL5-F1
#
_cell.length_a   1.000
_cell.length_b   1.000
_cell.length_c   1.000
_cell.angle_alpha   90.00
_cell.angle_beta   90.00
_cell.angle_gamma   90.00
#
_symmetry.space_group_name_H-M   'P 1'
#
loop_
_entity.id
_entity.type
_entity.pdbx_description
1 polymer ?
#
loop_
_entity_poly.entity_id
_entity_poly.type
_entity_poly.pdbx_seq_one_letter_code
_entity_poly.pdbx_strand_id
1 'polypeptide(L)'
;MVTYKTPGVKIREVATLPPSVVQVSTAIPAFVGYTTEFTEIKSQRITSLKEYEDYFGGPVLHTGALDGDTPPTRLGDFFLHEAIRAYFLNGGGPCHVITIGTAGSATISEVEFQDGLDVVETLDEPTLVLCPEAVGLDTAKYGTVADAMLNMCERTQDRFALLDTPTSVNLTTDGELDSYRGAIKSSATSYGASYFPHLSTIISYSFDESVTYGGTALSALATSGKAEYQDALNAANSFYAVLPPSVFVAGVCAKVDQDR
;
A
#
# COMPACT_ATOMS: atom_id res chain seq x y z
N MET A 1 9.39 49.74 3.24
CA MET A 1 10.36 50.15 4.28
C MET A 1 9.83 51.40 4.97
N VAL A 2 9.54 51.36 6.26
CA VAL A 2 9.07 52.56 7.00
C VAL A 2 10.24 53.53 7.10
N THR A 3 10.08 54.75 6.57
CA THR A 3 11.13 55.77 6.56
C THR A 3 10.92 56.71 7.74
N TYR A 4 11.84 56.67 8.70
CA TYR A 4 11.78 57.51 9.90
C TYR A 4 12.43 58.87 9.62
N LYS A 5 11.68 59.95 9.82
CA LYS A 5 12.09 61.32 9.44
C LYS A 5 12.69 62.15 10.59
N THR A 6 12.81 61.60 11.80
CA THR A 6 13.33 62.33 12.97
C THR A 6 14.42 61.52 13.69
N PRO A 7 15.60 62.13 13.97
CA PRO A 7 16.63 61.48 14.78
C PRO A 7 16.10 61.22 16.20
N GLY A 8 16.23 59.99 16.69
CA GLY A 8 15.83 59.62 18.06
C GLY A 8 15.75 58.12 18.25
N VAL A 9 15.66 57.67 19.51
CA VAL A 9 15.44 56.26 19.85
C VAL A 9 13.98 55.92 19.59
N LYS A 10 13.73 54.88 18.80
CA LYS A 10 12.38 54.37 18.51
C LYS A 10 12.30 52.92 18.96
N ILE A 11 11.29 52.60 19.76
CA ILE A 11 10.99 51.22 20.14
C ILE A 11 10.21 50.60 18.99
N ARG A 12 10.70 49.47 18.48
CA ARG A 12 10.00 48.66 17.49
C ARG A 12 9.65 47.34 18.16
N GLU A 13 8.37 47.06 18.28
CA GLU A 13 7.91 45.71 18.59
C GLU A 13 8.07 44.86 17.33
N VAL A 14 9.07 43.97 17.36
CA VAL A 14 9.20 42.90 16.37
C VAL A 14 8.56 41.69 17.03
N ALA A 15 7.51 41.14 16.43
CA ALA A 15 6.98 39.85 16.87
C ALA A 15 8.12 38.81 16.76
N THR A 16 8.67 38.40 17.90
CA THR A 16 9.74 37.41 18.01
C THR A 16 9.21 35.98 18.09
N LEU A 17 7.90 35.82 18.23
CA LEU A 17 7.29 34.51 18.08
C LEU A 17 7.55 34.06 16.63
N PRO A 18 8.27 32.95 16.41
CA PRO A 18 8.33 32.37 15.08
C PRO A 18 6.90 32.16 14.59
N PRO A 19 6.62 32.32 13.29
CA PRO A 19 5.33 31.90 12.75
C PRO A 19 5.10 30.47 13.22
N SER A 20 3.93 30.19 13.77
CA SER A 20 3.53 28.82 14.09
C SER A 20 3.58 28.04 12.78
N VAL A 21 4.60 27.21 12.60
CA VAL A 21 4.67 26.29 11.47
C VAL A 21 3.66 25.21 11.78
N VAL A 22 2.52 25.24 11.10
CA VAL A 22 1.64 24.07 11.05
C VAL A 22 2.44 23.01 10.31
N GLN A 23 2.73 21.88 10.95
CA GLN A 23 3.32 20.74 10.25
C GLN A 23 2.37 20.34 9.13
N VAL A 24 2.80 20.55 7.90
CA VAL A 24 2.12 20.03 6.72
C VAL A 24 2.80 18.70 6.42
N SER A 25 2.03 17.62 6.42
CA SER A 25 2.53 16.29 6.05
C SER A 25 3.06 16.38 4.61
N THR A 26 4.37 16.22 4.41
CA THR A 26 5.01 16.24 3.09
C THR A 26 5.14 14.85 2.49
N ALA A 27 4.90 13.78 3.27
CA ALA A 27 4.80 12.40 2.81
C ALA A 27 3.34 11.91 2.85
N ILE A 28 2.58 12.20 1.78
CA ILE A 28 1.20 11.72 1.62
C ILE A 28 1.18 10.70 0.48
N PRO A 29 1.05 9.40 0.78
CA PRO A 29 1.07 8.36 -0.23
C PRO A 29 -0.27 8.19 -0.95
N ALA A 30 -0.19 7.86 -2.23
CA ALA A 30 -1.27 7.30 -3.04
C ALA A 30 -1.05 5.80 -3.23
N PHE A 31 -1.93 5.01 -2.62
CA PHE A 31 -2.02 3.56 -2.78
C PHE A 31 -2.94 3.23 -3.96
N VAL A 32 -2.44 2.51 -4.95
CA VAL A 32 -3.23 2.02 -6.08
C VAL A 32 -3.39 0.50 -5.96
N GLY A 33 -4.62 0.00 -5.94
CA GLY A 33 -4.88 -1.43 -5.81
C GLY A 33 -6.36 -1.80 -5.81
N TYR A 34 -6.65 -3.07 -5.55
CA TYR A 34 -7.98 -3.66 -5.59
C TYR A 34 -8.66 -3.60 -4.23
N THR A 35 -9.98 -3.37 -4.22
CA THR A 35 -10.78 -3.31 -2.99
C THR A 35 -11.98 -4.25 -3.07
N THR A 36 -12.52 -4.65 -1.93
CA THR A 36 -13.70 -5.53 -1.90
C THR A 36 -14.96 -4.82 -2.40
N GLU A 37 -15.11 -3.55 -2.05
CA GLU A 37 -16.19 -2.69 -2.54
C GLU A 37 -15.62 -1.81 -3.66
N PHE A 38 -16.01 -2.12 -4.89
CA PHE A 38 -15.60 -1.38 -6.08
C PHE A 38 -16.83 -1.00 -6.90
N THR A 39 -16.88 0.26 -7.33
CA THR A 39 -17.95 0.76 -8.21
C THR A 39 -17.36 1.41 -9.46
N GLU A 40 -16.36 2.27 -9.25
CA GLU A 40 -15.67 3.00 -10.31
C GLU A 40 -14.24 3.31 -9.84
N ILE A 41 -13.34 3.59 -10.78
CA ILE A 41 -11.98 4.01 -10.47
C ILE A 41 -12.04 5.44 -9.93
N LYS A 42 -11.79 5.59 -8.63
CA LYS A 42 -11.79 6.89 -7.95
C LYS A 42 -10.76 6.92 -6.83
N SER A 43 -10.30 8.13 -6.52
CA SER A 43 -9.49 8.39 -5.34
C SER A 43 -10.37 8.72 -4.14
N GLN A 44 -10.08 8.12 -2.99
CA GLN A 44 -10.61 8.54 -1.70
C GLN A 44 -9.44 8.85 -0.76
N ARG A 45 -9.46 10.04 -0.18
CA ARG A 45 -8.56 10.40 0.91
C ARG A 45 -9.09 9.78 2.20
N ILE A 46 -8.22 9.08 2.92
CA ILE A 46 -8.52 8.46 4.21
C ILE A 46 -7.49 8.89 5.26
N THR A 47 -7.91 8.89 6.52
CA THR A 47 -7.07 9.24 7.67
C THR A 47 -6.92 8.10 8.67
N SER A 48 -7.69 7.02 8.51
CA SER A 48 -7.63 5.84 9.36
C SER A 48 -8.04 4.57 8.62
N LEU A 49 -7.67 3.41 9.17
CA LEU A 49 -8.13 2.11 8.68
C LEU A 49 -9.66 1.97 8.77
N LYS A 50 -10.31 2.62 9.75
CA LYS A 50 -11.77 2.56 9.87
C LYS A 50 -12.46 3.24 8.69
N GLU A 51 -11.95 4.39 8.26
CA GLU A 51 -12.45 5.07 7.06
C GLU A 51 -12.21 4.22 5.80
N TYR A 52 -11.06 3.53 5.71
CA TYR A 52 -10.84 2.57 4.62
C TYR A 52 -11.95 1.53 4.57
N GLU A 53 -12.26 0.89 5.71
CA GLU A 53 -13.28 -0.15 5.78
C GLU A 53 -14.69 0.36 5.44
N ASP A 54 -14.99 1.61 5.80
CA ASP A 54 -16.29 2.23 5.51
C ASP A 54 -16.46 2.56 4.01
N TYR A 55 -15.38 2.86 3.28
CA TYR A 55 -15.42 3.21 1.86
C TYR A 55 -15.16 2.04 0.91
N PHE A 56 -14.26 1.13 1.29
CA PHE A 56 -13.69 0.11 0.41
C PHE A 56 -13.98 -1.32 0.87
N GLY A 57 -14.57 -1.47 2.05
CA GLY A 57 -14.85 -2.75 2.68
C GLY A 57 -13.65 -3.34 3.43
N GLY A 58 -13.85 -4.54 3.93
CA GLY A 58 -12.90 -5.25 4.77
C GLY A 58 -11.79 -5.98 4.00
N PRO A 59 -11.08 -6.89 4.69
CA PRO A 59 -10.14 -7.78 4.03
C PRO A 59 -10.85 -8.75 3.09
N VAL A 60 -10.13 -9.24 2.08
CA VAL A 60 -10.64 -10.31 1.22
C VAL A 60 -10.78 -11.57 2.07
N LEU A 61 -11.97 -12.17 2.03
CA LEU A 61 -12.22 -13.44 2.69
C LEU A 61 -11.75 -14.58 1.79
N HIS A 62 -10.68 -15.25 2.19
CA HIS A 62 -10.14 -16.39 1.46
C HIS A 62 -11.00 -17.63 1.70
N THR A 63 -11.16 -18.44 0.65
CA THR A 63 -11.89 -19.71 0.66
C THR A 63 -10.94 -20.86 0.34
N GLY A 64 -11.28 -22.08 0.74
CA GLY A 64 -10.47 -23.27 0.47
C GLY A 64 -10.41 -24.21 1.67
N ALA A 65 -9.42 -25.10 1.65
CA ALA A 65 -9.13 -26.01 2.76
C ALA A 65 -7.94 -25.50 3.58
N LEU A 66 -8.05 -25.56 4.91
CA LEU A 66 -6.96 -25.27 5.86
C LEU A 66 -6.20 -26.54 6.27
N ASP A 67 -6.41 -27.63 5.54
CA ASP A 67 -5.87 -28.95 5.85
C ASP A 67 -4.43 -29.07 5.34
N GLY A 68 -3.46 -28.72 6.20
CA GLY A 68 -2.02 -28.88 5.98
C GLY A 68 -1.28 -27.58 5.64
N ASP A 69 0.01 -27.70 5.29
CA ASP A 69 0.89 -26.56 4.99
C ASP A 69 0.62 -25.91 3.62
N THR A 70 -0.38 -26.39 2.87
CA THR A 70 -0.66 -25.85 1.53
C THR A 70 -1.60 -24.65 1.66
N PRO A 71 -1.16 -23.44 1.28
CA PRO A 71 -2.01 -22.26 1.37
C PRO A 71 -3.23 -22.39 0.45
N PRO A 72 -4.40 -21.86 0.86
CA PRO A 72 -5.56 -21.78 -0.02
C PRO A 72 -5.27 -21.09 -1.34
N THR A 73 -5.97 -21.48 -2.40
CA THR A 73 -5.79 -20.91 -3.74
C THR A 73 -6.00 -19.40 -3.68
N ARG A 74 -5.11 -18.62 -4.32
CA ARG A 74 -5.15 -17.15 -4.37
C ARG A 74 -4.89 -16.43 -3.04
N LEU A 75 -4.38 -17.14 -2.03
CA LEU A 75 -3.94 -16.52 -0.79
C LEU A 75 -2.81 -15.52 -1.08
N GLY A 76 -3.01 -14.25 -0.70
CA GLY A 76 -2.04 -13.20 -0.98
C GLY A 76 -2.06 -12.64 -2.40
N ASP A 77 -3.07 -12.95 -3.22
CA ASP A 77 -3.27 -12.25 -4.50
C ASP A 77 -3.67 -10.78 -4.25
N PHE A 78 -4.61 -10.58 -3.32
CA PHE A 78 -5.12 -9.27 -2.95
C PHE A 78 -4.93 -9.05 -1.46
N PHE A 79 -4.23 -7.98 -1.10
CA PHE A 79 -3.80 -7.66 0.25
C PHE A 79 -3.78 -6.15 0.52
N LEU A 80 -4.49 -5.33 -0.28
CA LEU A 80 -4.50 -3.88 -0.09
C LEU A 80 -5.02 -3.48 1.31
N HIS A 81 -6.02 -4.18 1.86
CA HIS A 81 -6.49 -3.93 3.23
C HIS A 81 -5.37 -4.16 4.25
N GLU A 82 -4.67 -5.29 4.14
CA GLU A 82 -3.54 -5.65 4.99
C GLU A 82 -2.38 -4.67 4.83
N ALA A 83 -2.12 -4.19 3.61
CA ALA A 83 -1.13 -3.17 3.31
C ALA A 83 -1.47 -1.82 3.99
N ILE A 84 -2.71 -1.35 3.85
CA ILE A 84 -3.16 -0.11 4.50
C ILE A 84 -3.11 -0.25 6.03
N ARG A 85 -3.51 -1.41 6.56
CA ARG A 85 -3.36 -1.73 7.99
C ARG A 85 -1.90 -1.68 8.43
N ALA A 86 -0.99 -2.30 7.68
CA ALA A 86 0.45 -2.25 7.97
C ALA A 86 1.01 -0.83 7.91
N TYR A 87 0.60 -0.03 6.93
CA TYR A 87 0.99 1.38 6.81
C TYR A 87 0.62 2.18 8.07
N PHE A 88 -0.65 2.13 8.50
CA PHE A 88 -1.09 2.85 9.71
C PHE A 88 -0.41 2.33 10.99
N LEU A 89 -0.17 1.01 11.10
CA LEU A 89 0.57 0.43 12.23
C LEU A 89 2.02 0.91 12.33
N ASN A 90 2.62 1.35 11.22
CA ASN A 90 3.99 1.87 11.17
C ASN A 90 4.09 3.40 11.28
N GLY A 91 3.01 4.07 11.70
CA GLY A 91 2.98 5.52 11.85
C GLY A 91 2.55 6.26 10.58
N GLY A 92 1.85 5.58 9.68
CA GLY A 92 1.23 6.20 8.51
C GLY A 92 0.27 7.33 8.89
N GLY A 93 0.32 8.41 8.13
CA GLY A 93 -0.62 9.54 8.21
C GLY A 93 -1.74 9.43 7.16
N PRO A 94 -2.44 10.53 6.86
CA PRO A 94 -3.41 10.57 5.77
C PRO A 94 -2.83 10.04 4.46
N CYS A 95 -3.63 9.29 3.70
CA CYS A 95 -3.24 8.76 2.41
C CYS A 95 -4.42 8.76 1.44
N HIS A 96 -4.10 8.67 0.14
CA HIS A 96 -5.07 8.43 -0.91
C HIS A 96 -5.09 6.95 -1.23
N VAL A 97 -6.29 6.40 -1.40
CA VAL A 97 -6.50 5.06 -1.93
C VAL A 97 -7.24 5.21 -3.26
N ILE A 98 -6.67 4.63 -4.31
CA ILE A 98 -7.21 4.59 -5.65
C ILE A 98 -7.58 3.14 -5.91
N THR A 99 -8.89 2.89 -5.94
CA THR A 99 -9.40 1.56 -6.25
C THR A 99 -9.41 1.35 -7.75
N ILE A 100 -8.90 0.21 -8.22
CA ILE A 100 -8.81 -0.12 -9.65
C ILE A 100 -9.61 -1.35 -10.08
N GLY A 101 -10.19 -2.08 -9.13
CA GLY A 101 -11.04 -3.24 -9.43
C GLY A 101 -11.51 -3.99 -8.18
N THR A 102 -12.35 -5.00 -8.38
CA THR A 102 -12.91 -5.83 -7.29
C THR A 102 -11.95 -6.94 -6.87
N ALA A 103 -11.45 -6.84 -5.65
CA ALA A 103 -10.61 -7.85 -5.02
C ALA A 103 -11.34 -9.20 -4.85
N GLY A 104 -10.61 -10.30 -4.94
CA GLY A 104 -11.12 -11.66 -4.80
C GLY A 104 -11.72 -12.28 -6.07
N SER A 105 -12.19 -11.48 -7.03
CA SER A 105 -12.72 -11.96 -8.32
C SER A 105 -11.92 -11.51 -9.54
N ALA A 106 -11.28 -10.34 -9.51
CA ALA A 106 -10.50 -9.83 -10.63
C ALA A 106 -9.24 -10.66 -10.90
N THR A 107 -8.64 -10.48 -12.08
CA THR A 107 -7.28 -10.93 -12.38
C THR A 107 -6.39 -9.70 -12.38
N ILE A 108 -5.27 -9.75 -11.65
CA ILE A 108 -4.35 -8.60 -11.56
C ILE A 108 -3.85 -8.23 -12.98
N SER A 109 -4.04 -6.97 -13.36
CA SER A 109 -3.79 -6.47 -14.71
C SER A 109 -2.99 -5.18 -14.69
N GLU A 110 -1.96 -5.10 -15.53
CA GLU A 110 -1.14 -3.90 -15.72
C GLU A 110 -1.93 -2.71 -16.27
N VAL A 111 -3.07 -2.96 -16.93
CA VAL A 111 -3.93 -1.91 -17.50
C VAL A 111 -4.70 -1.19 -16.40
N GLU A 112 -5.24 -1.93 -15.42
CA GLU A 112 -5.99 -1.35 -14.31
C GLU A 112 -5.09 -0.46 -13.43
N PHE A 113 -3.81 -0.81 -13.28
CA PHE A 113 -2.84 0.06 -12.61
C PHE A 113 -2.54 1.34 -13.41
N GLN A 114 -2.49 1.28 -14.74
CA GLN A 114 -2.33 2.48 -15.56
C GLN A 114 -3.52 3.42 -15.41
N ASP A 115 -4.75 2.89 -15.47
CA ASP A 115 -5.97 3.68 -15.24
C ASP A 115 -5.99 4.32 -13.84
N GLY A 116 -5.52 3.59 -12.82
CA GLY A 116 -5.36 4.12 -11.47
C GLY A 116 -4.31 5.23 -11.37
N LEU A 117 -3.17 5.09 -12.06
CA LEU A 117 -2.10 6.10 -12.09
C LEU A 117 -2.54 7.38 -12.81
N ASP A 118 -3.36 7.26 -13.87
CA ASP A 118 -3.96 8.42 -14.53
C ASP A 118 -4.81 9.24 -13.55
N VAL A 119 -5.55 8.57 -12.64
CA VAL A 119 -6.27 9.27 -11.56
C VAL A 119 -5.29 9.91 -10.56
N VAL A 120 -4.20 9.24 -10.19
CA VAL A 120 -3.19 9.80 -9.27
C VAL A 120 -2.59 11.10 -9.82
N GLU A 121 -2.34 11.19 -11.13
CA GLU A 121 -1.79 12.38 -11.78
C GLU A 121 -2.74 13.60 -11.70
N THR A 122 -4.05 13.38 -11.54
CA THR A 122 -5.03 14.48 -11.39
C THR A 122 -5.13 15.06 -9.98
N LEU A 123 -4.51 14.42 -8.99
CA LEU A 123 -4.54 14.86 -7.59
C LEU A 123 -3.43 15.88 -7.33
N ASP A 124 -3.59 16.78 -6.36
CA ASP A 124 -2.53 17.74 -6.00
C ASP A 124 -1.77 17.35 -4.71
N GLU A 125 -2.38 16.53 -3.86
CA GLU A 125 -1.88 16.22 -2.51
C GLU A 125 -0.84 15.07 -2.45
N PRO A 126 -0.91 14.00 -3.27
CA PRO A 126 0.04 12.89 -3.15
C PRO A 126 1.48 13.28 -3.51
N THR A 127 2.42 12.86 -2.66
CA THR A 127 3.87 13.04 -2.86
C THR A 127 4.63 11.70 -2.94
N LEU A 128 3.99 10.61 -2.54
CA LEU A 128 4.49 9.25 -2.70
C LEU A 128 3.47 8.43 -3.51
N VAL A 129 3.93 7.56 -4.40
CA VAL A 129 3.05 6.68 -5.19
C VAL A 129 3.54 5.25 -5.13
N LEU A 130 2.60 4.33 -4.93
CA LEU A 130 2.87 2.92 -4.73
C LEU A 130 1.70 2.05 -5.20
N CYS A 131 2.04 0.96 -5.87
CA CYS A 131 1.13 -0.04 -6.42
C CYS A 131 1.46 -1.40 -5.79
N PRO A 132 1.15 -1.61 -4.49
CA PRO A 132 1.68 -2.75 -3.73
C PRO A 132 1.26 -4.10 -4.32
N GLU A 133 0.05 -4.22 -4.86
CA GLU A 133 -0.44 -5.48 -5.45
C GLU A 133 0.08 -5.74 -6.87
N ALA A 134 0.75 -4.75 -7.50
CA ALA A 134 1.38 -4.97 -8.80
C ALA A 134 2.46 -6.05 -8.74
N VAL A 135 3.01 -6.35 -7.56
CA VAL A 135 3.99 -7.45 -7.36
C VAL A 135 3.45 -8.82 -7.75
N GLY A 136 2.14 -9.00 -7.87
CA GLY A 136 1.51 -10.22 -8.41
C GLY A 136 1.63 -10.38 -9.93
N LEU A 137 2.05 -9.33 -10.65
CA LEU A 137 2.31 -9.39 -12.09
C LEU A 137 3.62 -10.13 -12.40
N ASP A 138 3.72 -10.65 -13.63
CA ASP A 138 5.02 -11.08 -14.15
C ASP A 138 5.99 -9.90 -14.30
N THR A 139 7.29 -10.20 -14.39
CA THR A 139 8.34 -9.18 -14.41
C THR A 139 8.20 -8.16 -15.55
N ALA A 140 7.73 -8.58 -16.72
CA ALA A 140 7.57 -7.68 -17.86
C ALA A 140 6.41 -6.71 -17.64
N LYS A 141 5.26 -7.22 -17.19
CA LYS A 141 4.08 -6.43 -16.86
C LYS A 141 4.31 -5.51 -15.66
N TYR A 142 5.04 -5.97 -14.65
CA TYR A 142 5.48 -5.13 -13.55
C TYR A 142 6.35 -3.97 -14.04
N GLY A 143 7.28 -4.25 -14.97
CA GLY A 143 8.10 -3.22 -15.63
C GLY A 143 7.26 -2.11 -16.27
N THR A 144 6.16 -2.47 -16.95
CA THR A 144 5.21 -1.50 -17.52
C THR A 144 4.59 -0.59 -16.44
N VAL A 145 4.16 -1.15 -15.31
CA VAL A 145 3.59 -0.36 -14.19
C VAL A 145 4.67 0.53 -13.55
N ALA A 146 5.87 0.00 -13.31
CA ALA A 146 6.98 0.76 -12.76
C ALA A 146 7.40 1.92 -13.68
N ASP A 147 7.44 1.70 -14.99
CA ASP A 147 7.72 2.75 -15.97
C ASP A 147 6.65 3.84 -15.95
N ALA A 148 5.37 3.46 -15.85
CA ALA A 148 4.27 4.43 -15.73
C ALA A 148 4.40 5.29 -14.46
N MET A 149 4.71 4.67 -13.31
CA MET A 149 4.93 5.38 -12.04
C MET A 149 6.11 6.37 -12.15
N LEU A 150 7.26 5.92 -12.65
CA LEU A 150 8.47 6.74 -12.78
C LEU A 150 8.26 7.91 -13.75
N ASN A 151 7.68 7.63 -14.93
CA ASN A 151 7.44 8.65 -15.94
C ASN A 151 6.41 9.68 -15.46
N MET A 152 5.38 9.27 -14.70
CA MET A 152 4.43 10.20 -14.08
C MET A 152 5.14 11.09 -13.06
N CYS A 153 5.95 10.52 -12.18
CA CYS A 153 6.69 11.29 -11.18
C CYS A 153 7.67 12.29 -11.82
N GLU A 154 8.29 11.94 -12.96
CA GLU A 154 9.12 12.88 -13.73
C GLU A 154 8.31 14.03 -14.34
N ARG A 155 7.08 13.77 -14.83
CA ARG A 155 6.22 14.81 -15.39
C ARG A 155 5.73 15.78 -14.32
N THR A 156 5.30 15.27 -13.18
CA THR A 156 4.71 16.11 -12.12
C THR A 156 5.76 16.76 -11.22
N GLN A 157 6.96 16.18 -11.11
CA GLN A 157 8.13 16.67 -10.35
C GLN A 157 7.91 16.90 -8.85
N ASP A 158 6.78 16.48 -8.31
CA ASP A 158 6.33 16.63 -6.91
C ASP A 158 6.08 15.28 -6.22
N ARG A 159 6.21 14.18 -6.97
CA ARG A 159 5.95 12.81 -6.52
C ARG A 159 7.19 11.94 -6.60
N PHE A 160 7.21 10.89 -5.78
CA PHE A 160 8.25 9.89 -5.78
C PHE A 160 7.66 8.47 -5.74
N ALA A 161 8.12 7.61 -6.65
CA ALA A 161 7.66 6.24 -6.79
C ALA A 161 8.37 5.31 -5.80
N LEU A 162 7.60 4.62 -4.96
CA LEU A 162 8.09 3.49 -4.15
C LEU A 162 7.78 2.20 -4.90
N LEU A 163 8.83 1.59 -5.44
CA LEU A 163 8.76 0.36 -6.20
C LEU A 163 9.15 -0.83 -5.32
N ASP A 164 8.70 -2.00 -5.74
CA ASP A 164 9.00 -3.30 -5.14
C ASP A 164 9.52 -4.25 -6.24
N THR A 165 9.75 -5.49 -5.86
CA THR A 165 10.02 -6.58 -6.81
C THR A 165 8.79 -7.48 -6.95
N PRO A 166 8.52 -8.02 -8.15
CA PRO A 166 7.52 -9.07 -8.32
C PRO A 166 7.75 -10.25 -7.36
N THR A 167 6.68 -10.91 -6.90
CA THR A 167 6.78 -12.09 -6.01
C THR A 167 7.48 -13.27 -6.67
N SER A 168 7.45 -13.32 -8.00
CA SER A 168 8.15 -14.33 -8.81
C SER A 168 9.67 -14.11 -8.91
N VAL A 169 10.18 -12.99 -8.39
CA VAL A 169 11.59 -12.59 -8.47
C VAL A 169 12.25 -12.63 -7.09
N ASN A 170 13.33 -13.38 -6.99
CA ASN A 170 14.27 -13.38 -5.88
C ASN A 170 15.61 -12.75 -6.30
N LEU A 171 15.84 -11.51 -5.87
CA LEU A 171 17.06 -10.76 -6.19
C LEU A 171 18.36 -11.36 -5.62
N THR A 172 18.29 -12.39 -4.76
CA THR A 172 19.48 -13.13 -4.33
C THR A 172 19.91 -14.21 -5.32
N THR A 173 19.10 -14.51 -6.33
CA THR A 173 19.39 -15.47 -7.41
C THR A 173 20.15 -14.79 -8.54
N ASP A 174 21.20 -15.43 -9.04
CA ASP A 174 22.02 -14.91 -10.15
C ASP A 174 21.18 -14.62 -11.40
N GLY A 175 21.33 -13.43 -11.97
CA GLY A 175 20.65 -12.99 -13.21
C GLY A 175 19.24 -12.43 -13.02
N GLU A 176 18.57 -12.68 -11.89
CA GLU A 176 17.23 -12.15 -11.65
C GLU A 176 17.23 -10.64 -11.39
N LEU A 177 18.28 -10.12 -10.74
CA LEU A 177 18.48 -8.67 -10.57
C LEU A 177 18.59 -7.94 -11.91
N ASP A 178 19.37 -8.48 -12.84
CA ASP A 178 19.55 -7.88 -14.16
C ASP A 178 18.27 -8.01 -15.00
N SER A 179 17.53 -9.11 -14.84
CA SER A 179 16.23 -9.30 -15.49
C SER A 179 15.18 -8.30 -14.98
N TYR A 180 15.10 -8.09 -13.66
CA TYR A 180 14.22 -7.09 -13.04
C TYR A 180 14.58 -5.67 -13.47
N ARG A 181 15.85 -5.27 -13.33
CA ARG A 181 16.32 -3.95 -13.78
C ARG A 181 16.13 -3.77 -15.28
N GLY A 182 16.32 -4.83 -16.06
CA GLY A 182 16.12 -4.83 -17.49
C GLY A 182 14.66 -4.71 -17.90
N ALA A 183 13.69 -5.06 -17.04
CA ALA A 183 12.27 -4.89 -17.34
C ALA A 183 11.79 -3.44 -17.21
N ILE A 184 12.41 -2.65 -16.32
CA ILE A 184 12.15 -1.22 -16.16
C ILE A 184 12.91 -0.48 -17.27
N LYS A 185 12.18 0.21 -18.16
CA LYS A 185 12.75 0.91 -19.34
C LYS A 185 12.82 2.42 -19.17
N SER A 186 12.14 2.97 -18.17
CA SER A 186 12.11 4.41 -17.91
C SER A 186 13.50 4.96 -17.61
N SER A 187 13.80 6.13 -18.19
CA SER A 187 14.98 6.92 -17.85
C SER A 187 14.81 7.75 -16.57
N ALA A 188 13.58 7.89 -16.07
CA ALA A 188 13.20 8.70 -14.90
C ALA A 188 13.59 8.06 -13.56
N THR A 189 14.69 7.30 -13.52
CA THR A 189 15.14 6.52 -12.36
C THR A 189 15.45 7.36 -11.12
N SER A 190 15.66 8.67 -11.27
CA SER A 190 15.82 9.60 -10.14
C SER A 190 14.54 9.86 -9.35
N TYR A 191 13.37 9.49 -9.91
CA TYR A 191 12.05 9.74 -9.31
C TYR A 191 11.47 8.51 -8.61
N GLY A 192 12.27 7.46 -8.37
CA GLY A 192 11.80 6.32 -7.59
C GLY A 192 12.90 5.52 -6.93
N ALA A 193 12.50 4.65 -6.02
CA ALA A 193 13.37 3.71 -5.34
C ALA A 193 12.70 2.34 -5.26
N SER A 194 13.47 1.28 -5.50
CA SER A 194 13.00 -0.10 -5.40
C SER A 194 13.49 -0.76 -4.11
N TYR A 195 12.61 -1.51 -3.45
CA TYR A 195 12.88 -2.16 -2.17
C TYR A 195 12.67 -3.68 -2.26
N PHE A 196 13.57 -4.41 -1.58
CA PHE A 196 13.58 -5.86 -1.44
C PHE A 196 14.26 -6.19 -0.09
N PRO A 197 13.91 -7.28 0.61
CA PRO A 197 12.91 -8.30 0.29
C PRO A 197 11.49 -7.97 0.76
N HIS A 198 10.53 -8.80 0.35
CA HIS A 198 9.18 -8.84 0.91
C HIS A 198 9.22 -9.25 2.38
N LEU A 199 8.31 -8.71 3.18
CA LEU A 199 8.32 -8.86 4.63
C LEU A 199 7.15 -9.72 5.10
N SER A 200 7.45 -10.76 5.87
CA SER A 200 6.44 -11.51 6.61
C SER A 200 5.99 -10.70 7.82
N THR A 201 4.68 -10.58 8.01
CA THR A 201 4.09 -9.76 9.06
C THR A 201 3.45 -10.59 10.15
N ILE A 202 2.96 -9.92 11.20
CA ILE A 202 2.08 -10.54 12.21
C ILE A 202 0.59 -10.43 11.83
N ILE A 203 0.27 -9.82 10.68
CA ILE A 203 -1.10 -9.66 10.20
C ILE A 203 -1.50 -10.99 9.56
N SER A 204 -2.58 -11.60 10.04
CA SER A 204 -3.14 -12.80 9.45
C SER A 204 -4.13 -12.47 8.34
N TYR A 205 -4.22 -13.34 7.34
CA TYR A 205 -5.29 -13.28 6.35
C TYR A 205 -6.65 -13.59 6.97
N SER A 206 -7.72 -13.12 6.33
CA SER A 206 -9.10 -13.39 6.74
C SER A 206 -9.71 -14.51 5.92
N PHE A 207 -10.52 -15.35 6.56
CA PHE A 207 -11.09 -16.55 5.96
C PHE A 207 -12.61 -16.51 6.05
N ASP A 208 -13.27 -16.98 4.99
CA ASP A 208 -14.72 -17.11 4.95
C ASP A 208 -15.20 -18.29 5.80
N GLU A 209 -16.44 -18.24 6.31
CA GLU A 209 -17.01 -19.33 7.11
C GLU A 209 -17.25 -20.63 6.34
N SER A 210 -17.16 -20.59 5.00
CA SER A 210 -17.21 -21.77 4.12
C SER A 210 -15.91 -22.56 4.05
N VAL A 211 -14.80 -21.99 4.54
CA VAL A 211 -13.50 -22.67 4.57
C VAL A 211 -13.59 -23.99 5.34
N THR A 212 -12.89 -25.01 4.84
CA THR A 212 -12.95 -26.37 5.42
C THR A 212 -11.71 -26.72 6.23
N TYR A 213 -11.92 -27.43 7.33
CA TYR A 213 -10.90 -28.08 8.16
C TYR A 213 -11.36 -29.51 8.49
N GLY A 214 -10.50 -30.49 8.25
CA GLY A 214 -10.83 -31.92 8.25
C GLY A 214 -11.98 -32.26 7.28
N GLY A 215 -12.09 -31.54 6.17
CA GLY A 215 -13.23 -31.64 5.24
C GLY A 215 -14.57 -31.11 5.77
N THR A 216 -14.61 -30.45 6.93
CA THR A 216 -15.82 -29.85 7.52
C THR A 216 -15.75 -28.33 7.47
N ALA A 217 -16.83 -27.65 7.07
CA ALA A 217 -16.87 -26.19 7.00
C ALA A 217 -16.75 -25.54 8.39
N LEU A 218 -16.08 -24.39 8.47
CA LEU A 218 -15.85 -23.64 9.70
C LEU A 218 -17.16 -23.23 10.39
N SER A 219 -18.16 -22.82 9.63
CA SER A 219 -19.54 -22.56 10.10
C SER A 219 -20.18 -23.77 10.80
N ALA A 220 -19.95 -24.98 10.29
CA ALA A 220 -20.47 -26.20 10.90
C ALA A 220 -19.70 -26.55 12.19
N LEU A 221 -18.37 -26.39 12.18
CA LEU A 221 -17.51 -26.62 13.36
C LEU A 221 -17.86 -25.66 14.51
N ALA A 222 -18.20 -24.41 14.21
CA ALA A 222 -18.63 -23.42 15.21
C ALA A 222 -19.84 -23.90 16.04
N THR A 223 -20.66 -24.78 15.48
CA THR A 223 -21.86 -25.32 16.14
C THR A 223 -21.62 -26.69 16.78
N SER A 224 -20.76 -27.53 16.21
CA SER A 224 -20.65 -28.95 16.54
C SER A 224 -19.49 -29.33 17.47
N GLY A 225 -18.35 -28.61 17.43
CA GLY A 225 -17.12 -29.05 18.09
C GLY A 225 -16.22 -27.87 18.50
N LYS A 226 -16.13 -27.60 19.81
CA LYS A 226 -15.32 -26.49 20.33
C LYS A 226 -13.81 -26.71 20.16
N ALA A 227 -13.33 -27.95 20.15
CA ALA A 227 -11.90 -28.22 20.01
C ALA A 227 -11.45 -28.07 18.55
N GLU A 228 -12.16 -28.73 17.63
CA GLU A 228 -11.88 -28.71 16.20
C GLU A 228 -12.08 -27.32 15.60
N TYR A 229 -13.05 -26.54 16.10
CA TYR A 229 -13.20 -25.14 15.73
C TYR A 229 -12.00 -24.29 16.15
N GLN A 230 -11.45 -24.51 17.35
CA GLN A 230 -10.26 -23.78 17.81
C GLN A 230 -9.00 -24.19 17.02
N ASP A 231 -8.87 -25.48 16.69
CA ASP A 231 -7.78 -25.96 15.85
C ASP A 231 -7.85 -25.36 14.43
N ALA A 232 -9.06 -25.27 13.86
CA ALA A 232 -9.29 -24.60 12.58
C ALA A 232 -8.96 -23.10 12.64
N LEU A 233 -9.33 -22.40 13.72
CA LEU A 233 -8.95 -20.99 13.92
C LEU A 233 -7.43 -20.81 14.08
N ASN A 234 -6.76 -21.73 14.78
CA ASN A 234 -5.30 -21.69 14.91
C ASN A 234 -4.60 -21.93 13.57
N ALA A 235 -5.10 -22.86 12.76
CA ALA A 235 -4.61 -23.09 11.40
C ALA A 235 -4.80 -21.85 10.52
N ALA A 236 -5.99 -21.24 10.52
CA ALA A 236 -6.26 -20.00 9.82
C ALA A 236 -5.30 -18.86 10.23
N ASN A 237 -5.10 -18.67 11.54
CA ASN A 237 -4.22 -17.62 12.07
C ASN A 237 -2.72 -17.88 11.86
N SER A 238 -2.32 -19.06 11.36
CA SER A 238 -0.93 -19.35 11.02
C SER A 238 -0.50 -18.77 9.66
N PHE A 239 -1.46 -18.41 8.81
CA PHE A 239 -1.22 -17.79 7.52
C PHE A 239 -1.03 -16.27 7.66
N TYR A 240 0.23 -15.87 7.78
CA TYR A 240 0.62 -14.47 7.85
C TYR A 240 0.72 -13.82 6.47
N ALA A 241 0.27 -12.58 6.37
CA ALA A 241 0.42 -11.75 5.20
C ALA A 241 1.90 -11.45 4.95
N VAL A 242 2.34 -11.73 3.73
CA VAL A 242 3.64 -11.32 3.20
C VAL A 242 3.39 -10.08 2.36
N LEU A 243 3.94 -8.96 2.81
CA LEU A 243 3.66 -7.66 2.21
C LEU A 243 4.92 -7.07 1.55
N PRO A 244 4.76 -6.32 0.45
CA PRO A 244 5.85 -5.63 -0.19
C PRO A 244 6.45 -4.54 0.72
N PRO A 245 7.77 -4.31 0.66
CA PRO A 245 8.47 -3.36 1.52
C PRO A 245 8.04 -1.90 1.33
N SER A 246 7.59 -1.50 0.13
CA SER A 246 7.14 -0.12 -0.16
C SER A 246 6.09 0.40 0.81
N VAL A 247 5.19 -0.48 1.28
CA VAL A 247 4.13 -0.16 2.25
C VAL A 247 4.71 0.32 3.59
N PHE A 248 5.74 -0.37 4.07
CA PHE A 248 6.41 -0.03 5.33
C PHE A 248 7.28 1.20 5.16
N VAL A 249 7.97 1.32 4.03
CA VAL A 249 8.77 2.51 3.70
C VAL A 249 7.89 3.75 3.65
N ALA A 250 6.70 3.67 3.04
CA ALA A 250 5.74 4.78 3.05
C ALA A 250 5.33 5.19 4.47
N GLY A 251 5.06 4.22 5.35
CA GLY A 251 4.74 4.49 6.75
C GLY A 251 5.90 5.14 7.50
N VAL A 252 7.13 4.67 7.29
CA VAL A 252 8.33 5.26 7.88
C VAL A 252 8.59 6.67 7.34
N CYS A 253 8.42 6.92 6.04
CA CYS A 253 8.53 8.24 5.44
C CYS A 253 7.53 9.22 6.08
N ALA A 254 6.26 8.82 6.19
CA ALA A 254 5.22 9.62 6.85
C ALA A 254 5.58 9.93 8.32
N LYS A 255 6.07 8.95 9.06
CA LYS A 255 6.46 9.11 10.45
C LYS A 255 7.68 10.04 10.62
N VAL A 256 8.75 9.80 9.87
CA VAL A 256 9.99 10.58 9.96
C VAL A 256 9.76 12.04 9.60
N ASP A 257 8.86 12.30 8.65
CA ASP A 257 8.47 13.64 8.23
C ASP A 257 7.64 14.37 9.30
N GLN A 258 6.83 13.65 10.09
CA GLN A 258 6.12 14.21 11.23
C GLN A 258 7.03 14.49 12.44
N ASP A 259 8.09 13.68 12.63
CA ASP A 259 8.97 13.76 13.80
C ASP A 259 10.14 14.75 13.64
N ARG A 260 10.36 15.29 12.44
CA ARG A 260 11.48 16.21 12.11
C ARG A 260 11.05 17.65 11.90
#